data_AF-A0A8C4WMH5-F1
#
_entry.id   AF-A0A8C4WMH5-F1
#
_cell.length_a   1.000
_cell.length_b   1.000
_cell.length_c   1.000
_cell.angle_alpha   90.00
_cell.angle_beta   90.00
_cell.angle_gamma   90.00
#
_symmetry.space_group_name_H-M   'P 1'
#
loop_
_entity.id
_entity.type
_entity.pdbx_description
1 polymer ?
#
loop_
_entity_poly.entity_id
_entity_poly.type
_entity_poly.pdbx_seq_one_letter_code
_entity_poly.pdbx_strand_id
1 'polypeptide(L)' 'MSPGKEKGRHAGSRDFFRQLLAFFIESELHEHAAYLVDSLWDCAAPLLKDWDGLTHLLLEESPEEGE' A
#
# COMPACT_ATOMS: atom_id res chain seq x y z
N MET A 1 -9.53 -13.24 18.23
CA MET A 1 -9.45 -12.01 17.41
C MET A 1 -10.78 -11.84 16.71
N SER A 2 -11.36 -10.63 16.69
CA SER A 2 -12.67 -10.39 16.06
C SER A 2 -12.50 -10.04 14.57
N PRO A 3 -13.30 -10.62 13.65
CA PRO A 3 -13.15 -10.47 12.19
C PRO A 3 -13.38 -9.03 11.68
N GLY A 4 -14.04 -8.17 12.48
CA GLY A 4 -14.27 -6.77 12.11
C GLY A 4 -13.04 -5.86 12.19
N LYS A 5 -11.99 -6.26 12.93
CA LYS A 5 -10.78 -5.43 13.12
C LYS A 5 -9.80 -5.57 11.96
N GLU A 6 -9.88 -6.68 11.24
CA GLU A 6 -9.00 -7.05 10.12
C GLU A 6 -9.41 -6.25 8.88
N LYS A 7 -10.71 -6.27 8.53
CA LYS A 7 -11.24 -5.57 7.36
C LYS A 7 -11.00 -4.05 7.37
N GLY A 8 -11.11 -3.39 8.53
CA GLY A 8 -10.82 -1.96 8.66
C GLY A 8 -9.33 -1.63 8.53
N ARG A 9 -8.45 -2.55 8.93
CA ARG A 9 -6.99 -2.40 8.80
C ARG A 9 -6.55 -2.52 7.34
N HIS A 10 -7.11 -3.48 6.61
CA HIS A 10 -6.82 -3.66 5.18
C HIS A 10 -7.31 -2.47 4.34
N ALA A 11 -8.48 -1.88 4.65
CA ALA A 11 -8.96 -0.71 3.94
C ALA A 11 -8.01 0.50 4.07
N GLY A 12 -7.55 0.81 5.29
CA GLY A 12 -6.60 1.91 5.51
C GLY A 12 -5.22 1.67 4.88
N SER A 13 -4.77 0.41 4.83
CA SER A 13 -3.53 0.00 4.17
C SER A 13 -3.60 0.22 2.65
N ARG A 14 -4.73 -0.13 2.02
CA ARG A 14 -4.95 0.04 0.57
C ARG A 14 -4.92 1.50 0.14
N ASP A 15 -5.63 2.38 0.84
CA ASP A 15 -5.68 3.81 0.50
C ASP A 15 -4.29 4.44 0.66
N PHE A 16 -3.56 4.07 1.72
CA PHE A 16 -2.19 4.49 1.94
C PHE A 16 -1.27 4.10 0.78
N PHE A 17 -1.28 2.83 0.35
CA PHE A 17 -0.42 2.37 -0.74
C PHE A 17 -0.78 3.00 -2.09
N ARG A 18 -2.07 3.23 -2.37
CA ARG A 18 -2.49 3.94 -3.59
C ARG A 18 -1.98 5.38 -3.63
N GLN A 19 -2.09 6.10 -2.51
CA GLN A 19 -1.57 7.47 -2.40
C GLN A 19 -0.05 7.52 -2.49
N LEU A 20 0.65 6.59 -1.82
CA LEU A 20 2.10 6.50 -1.86
C LEU A 20 2.62 6.21 -3.27
N LEU A 21 1.95 5.30 -4.00
CA LEU A 21 2.30 4.98 -5.38
C LEU A 21 2.02 6.15 -6.33
N ALA A 22 0.87 6.82 -6.19
CA ALA A 22 0.56 8.02 -6.97
C ALA A 22 1.61 9.12 -6.73
N PHE A 23 1.97 9.39 -5.46
CA PHE A 23 3.04 10.32 -5.12
C PHE A 23 4.38 9.92 -5.77
N PHE A 24 4.76 8.65 -5.70
CA PHE A 24 6.00 8.16 -6.27
C PHE A 24 6.06 8.33 -7.79
N ILE A 25 4.96 8.03 -8.50
CA ILE A 25 4.88 8.12 -9.96
C ILE A 25 4.79 9.59 -10.42
N GLU A 26 3.95 10.40 -9.77
CA GLU A 26 3.64 11.77 -10.20
C GLU A 26 4.71 12.80 -9.81
N SER A 27 5.44 12.57 -8.71
CA SER A 27 6.38 13.58 -8.21
C SER A 27 7.61 13.78 -9.09
N GLU A 28 7.96 12.81 -9.95
CA GLU A 28 9.21 12.74 -10.73
C GLU A 28 10.50 12.98 -9.90
N LEU A 29 10.39 13.08 -8.56
CA LEU A 29 11.41 13.67 -7.70
C LEU A 29 12.42 12.63 -7.20
N HIS A 30 12.14 11.33 -7.39
CA HIS A 30 12.93 10.27 -6.80
C HIS A 30 13.09 9.09 -7.76
N GLU A 31 14.26 8.96 -8.36
CA GLU A 31 14.70 7.76 -9.11
C GLU A 31 14.81 6.51 -8.21
N HIS A 32 14.58 6.64 -6.90
CA HIS A 32 14.90 5.62 -5.90
C HIS A 32 13.78 5.43 -4.87
N ALA A 33 12.90 4.46 -5.12
CA ALA A 33 11.87 4.03 -4.17
C ALA A 33 12.44 3.69 -2.77
N ALA A 34 13.70 3.23 -2.70
CA ALA A 34 14.36 2.89 -1.44
C ALA A 34 14.45 4.09 -0.47
N TYR A 35 14.78 5.29 -0.95
CA TYR A 35 14.88 6.48 -0.08
C TYR A 35 13.51 6.97 0.37
N LEU A 36 12.50 6.88 -0.49
CA LEU A 36 11.13 7.17 -0.11
C LEU A 36 10.68 6.25 1.03
N VAL A 37 10.89 4.94 0.89
CA VAL A 37 10.54 3.95 1.91
C VAL A 37 11.34 4.16 3.20
N ASP A 38 12.64 4.45 3.10
CA ASP A 38 13.51 4.74 4.26
C ASP A 38 13.03 5.96 5.04
N SER A 39 12.69 7.06 4.35
CA SER A 39 12.18 8.28 4.99
C SER A 39 10.85 8.08 5.74
N LEU A 40 10.05 7.10 5.32
CA LEU A 40 8.76 6.75 5.91
C LEU A 40 8.87 5.62 6.95
N TRP A 41 10.05 5.02 7.10
CA TRP A 41 10.23 3.80 7.88
C TRP A 41 9.88 4.00 9.36
N ASP A 42 10.23 5.14 9.95
CA ASP A 42 9.97 5.41 11.37
C ASP A 42 8.49 5.75 11.66
N CYS A 43 7.80 6.41 10.72
CA CYS A 43 6.44 6.93 10.94
C CYS A 43 5.33 6.02 10.37
N ALA A 44 5.62 5.25 9.32
CA ALA A 44 4.66 4.41 8.61
C ALA A 44 5.05 2.93 8.57
N ALA A 45 6.06 2.49 9.33
CA ALA A 45 6.49 1.08 9.40
C ALA A 45 5.36 0.06 9.51
N PRO A 46 4.31 0.25 10.35
CA PRO A 46 3.24 -0.74 10.46
C PRO A 46 2.44 -0.94 9.16
N LEU A 47 2.32 0.10 8.34
CA LEU A 47 1.66 0.05 7.04
C LEU A 47 2.61 -0.49 5.96
N LEU A 48 3.85 -0.01 5.94
CA LEU A 48 4.88 -0.48 5.00
C LEU A 48 5.20 -1.97 5.14
N LYS A 49 5.02 -2.53 6.35
CA LYS A 49 5.25 -3.95 6.65
C LYS A 49 3.99 -4.81 6.53
N ASP A 50 2.85 -4.26 6.12
CA ASP A 50 1.61 -5.00 5.87
C ASP A 50 1.67 -5.74 4.53
N TRP A 51 2.63 -6.67 4.41
CA TRP A 51 2.90 -7.41 3.17
C TRP A 51 1.70 -8.25 2.72
N ASP A 52 0.96 -8.83 3.65
CA ASP A 52 -0.26 -9.60 3.36
C ASP A 52 -1.31 -8.73 2.65
N GLY A 53 -1.57 -7.54 3.20
CA GLY A 53 -2.43 -6.53 2.59
C GLY A 53 -1.93 -6.05 1.23
N LEU A 54 -0.62 -5.84 1.09
CA LEU A 54 0.00 -5.42 -0.18
C LEU A 54 -0.10 -6.52 -1.26
N THR A 55 0.19 -7.78 -0.91
CA THR A 55 0.08 -8.90 -1.84
C THR A 55 -1.37 -9.15 -2.25
N HIS A 56 -2.32 -9.04 -1.31
CA HIS A 56 -3.73 -9.15 -1.64
C HIS A 56 -4.15 -8.06 -2.63
N LEU A 57 -3.71 -6.81 -2.43
CA LEU A 57 -3.98 -5.72 -3.37
C LEU A 57 -3.41 -5.98 -4.77
N LEU A 58 -2.23 -6.58 -4.88
CA LEU A 58 -1.60 -6.90 -6.17
C LEU A 58 -2.24 -8.10 -6.88
N LEU A 59 -2.85 -9.01 -6.12
CA LEU A 59 -3.47 -10.23 -6.61
C LEU A 59 -4.99 -10.13 -6.77
N GLU A 60 -5.59 -9.00 -6.37
CA GLU A 60 -6.99 -8.72 -6.62
C GLU A 60 -7.25 -8.60 -8.12
N GLU A 61 -8.20 -9.38 -8.62
CA GLU A 61 -8.65 -9.26 -10.00
C GLU A 61 -9.18 -7.84 -10.24
N SER A 62 -8.66 -7.20 -11.29
CA SER A 62 -9.26 -5.96 -11.79
C SER A 62 -10.69 -6.28 -12.23
N PRO A 63 -11.70 -5.46 -11.90
CA PRO A 63 -13.07 -5.68 -12.38
C PRO A 63 -13.21 -5.64 -13.91
N GLU A 64 -12.11 -5.42 -14.65
CA GLU A 64 -12.07 -5.22 -16.10
C GLU A 64 -11.52 -6.41 -16.90
N GLU A 65 -11.11 -7.51 -16.24
CA GLU A 65 -10.51 -8.69 -16.92
C GLU A 65 -11.44 -9.92 -16.98
N GLY A 66 -12.72 -9.76 -16.65
CA GLY A 66 -13.71 -10.85 -16.59
C GLY A 66 -14.81 -10.78 -17.66
N GLU A 67 -14.46 -10.57 -18.93
CA GLU A 67 -15.38 -10.74 -20.08
C GLU A 67 -14.95 -11.92 -20.98
#